data_AF-A0A2D8URV1-F1
#
_entry.id   AF-A0A2D8URV1-F1
#
_cell.length_a   1.000
_cell.length_b   1.000
_cell.length_c   1.000
_cell.angle_alpha   90.00
_cell.angle_beta   90.00
_cell.angle_gamma   90.00
#
_symmetry.space_group_name_H-M   'P 1'
#
loop_
_entity.id
_entity.type
_entity.pdbx_description
1 polymer ?
#
loop_
_entity_poly.entity_id
_entity_poly.type
_entity_poly.pdbx_seq_one_letter_code
_entity_poly.pdbx_strand_id
1 'polypeptide(L)'
;MKIKQLFFTVLMLTYFGFFSTAFMANDSSISNTKAEIINEKSIAAFGTSSSVSFSQTDPKASLDEFPNLHPLVVHFPIVLLLLAVVLQLIQLFTMNRTMDWVILLTVGAGFIAAYVAANFVHPHTEGLTQTAKKVLEQHDKYAMWAMWSSAAAAILKLGSLFLLKQKRWFEVLVFLVLAFSGYSVGWAGHYGSQLVYIEGVGPQGKYLGNESEEGHDSHSH
;
A
#
# COMPACT_ATOMS: atom_id res chain seq x y z
N MET A 1 -4.26 35.18 16.39
CA MET A 1 -4.44 34.20 15.29
C MET A 1 -3.25 34.17 14.32
N LYS A 2 -2.70 35.31 13.89
CA LYS A 2 -1.64 35.38 12.85
C LYS A 2 -0.31 34.69 13.20
N ILE A 3 0.14 34.75 14.46
CA ILE A 3 1.41 34.12 14.90
C ILE A 3 1.35 32.58 14.89
N LYS A 4 0.19 31.98 15.22
CA LYS A 4 0.01 30.53 15.18
C LYS A 4 -0.07 30.01 13.75
N GLN A 5 -0.67 30.80 12.86
CA GLN A 5 -0.71 30.52 11.42
C GLN A 5 0.67 30.64 10.77
N LEU A 6 1.48 31.64 11.17
CA LEU A 6 2.85 31.80 10.67
C LEU A 6 3.74 30.61 11.06
N PHE A 7 3.68 30.17 12.32
CA PHE A 7 4.40 28.97 12.77
C PHE A 7 3.93 27.70 12.03
N PHE A 8 2.64 27.58 11.76
CA PHE A 8 2.07 26.47 11.00
C PHE A 8 2.56 26.45 9.54
N THR A 9 2.60 27.61 8.87
CA THR A 9 3.09 27.71 7.49
C THR A 9 4.57 27.40 7.39
N VAL A 10 5.38 27.89 8.34
CA VAL A 10 6.82 27.61 8.38
C VAL A 10 7.10 26.12 8.67
N LEU A 11 6.37 25.51 9.60
CA LEU A 11 6.50 24.09 9.92
C LEU A 11 6.04 23.18 8.77
N MET A 12 4.97 23.56 8.05
CA MET A 12 4.54 22.83 6.85
C MET A 12 5.56 22.94 5.73
N LEU A 13 6.16 24.12 5.50
CA LEU A 13 7.17 24.29 4.46
C LEU A 13 8.43 23.45 4.72
N THR A 14 8.85 23.32 5.98
CA THR A 14 10.04 22.52 6.34
C THR A 14 9.78 21.02 6.20
N TYR A 15 8.60 20.53 6.60
CA TYR A 15 8.25 19.11 6.44
C TYR A 15 7.96 18.72 4.98
N PHE A 16 7.31 19.58 4.20
CA PHE A 16 7.06 19.34 2.76
C PHE A 16 8.36 19.41 1.93
N GLY A 17 9.31 20.26 2.33
CA GLY A 17 10.64 20.33 1.75
C GLY A 17 11.46 19.04 1.93
N PHE A 18 11.35 18.38 3.09
CA PHE A 18 11.99 17.09 3.35
C PHE A 18 11.32 15.91 2.64
N PHE A 19 10.02 15.98 2.34
CA PHE A 19 9.33 14.92 1.59
C PHE A 19 9.75 14.88 0.10
N SER A 20 10.05 16.04 -0.50
CA SER A 20 10.47 16.11 -1.90
C SER A 20 11.86 15.53 -2.16
N THR A 21 12.80 15.70 -1.21
CA THR A 21 14.17 15.19 -1.38
C THR A 21 14.24 13.66 -1.26
N ALA A 22 13.31 13.03 -0.53
CA ALA A 22 13.20 11.57 -0.44
C ALA A 22 12.60 10.94 -1.72
N PHE A 23 11.75 11.65 -2.45
CA PHE A 23 11.16 11.16 -3.71
C PHE A 23 12.07 11.36 -4.93
N MET A 24 12.98 12.35 -4.89
CA MET A 24 13.95 12.60 -5.98
C MET A 24 15.20 11.70 -5.96
N ALA A 25 15.33 10.78 -5.01
CA ALA A 25 16.51 9.91 -4.89
C ALA A 25 16.37 8.53 -5.58
N ASN A 26 15.27 8.25 -6.30
CA ASN A 26 15.00 6.92 -6.86
C ASN A 26 14.70 6.92 -8.37
N ASP A 27 15.30 7.85 -9.13
CA ASP A 27 15.05 7.97 -10.58
C ASP A 27 16.34 7.96 -11.42
N SER A 28 17.31 7.12 -11.04
CA SER A 28 18.59 6.99 -11.75
C SER A 28 19.02 5.55 -12.04
N SER A 29 18.08 4.65 -12.31
CA SER A 29 18.42 3.27 -12.72
C SER A 29 17.60 2.70 -13.88
N ILE A 30 17.08 3.55 -14.79
CA ILE A 30 16.59 3.08 -16.10
C ILE A 30 17.22 3.91 -17.23
N SER A 31 18.48 3.61 -17.50
CA SER A 31 19.14 3.93 -18.76
C SER A 31 20.33 3.00 -18.89
N ASN A 32 20.13 1.85 -19.54
CA ASN A 32 21.10 1.14 -20.39
C ASN A 32 20.66 -0.31 -20.65
N THR A 33 19.57 -0.51 -21.40
CA THR A 33 19.43 -1.73 -22.22
C THR A 33 18.54 -1.42 -23.42
N LYS A 34 19.04 -0.58 -24.32
CA LYS A 34 18.55 -0.49 -25.70
C LYS A 34 19.75 -0.38 -26.62
N ALA A 35 20.36 -1.53 -26.94
CA ALA A 35 21.07 -1.80 -28.19
C ALA A 35 21.78 -3.16 -28.10
N GLU A 36 21.16 -4.23 -28.60
CA GLU A 36 21.85 -5.25 -29.40
C GLU A 36 20.79 -6.09 -30.13
N ILE A 37 20.44 -5.69 -31.35
CA ILE A 37 20.85 -6.29 -32.62
C ILE A 37 20.19 -7.67 -32.86
N ILE A 38 19.19 -7.56 -33.71
CA ILE A 38 18.60 -8.53 -34.64
C ILE A 38 19.58 -9.65 -35.02
N ASN A 39 19.23 -10.90 -34.72
CA ASN A 39 19.78 -12.06 -35.39
C ASN A 39 18.67 -12.76 -36.18
N GLU A 40 18.59 -12.41 -37.47
CA GLU A 40 17.90 -13.17 -38.50
C GLU A 40 18.53 -14.57 -38.63
N LYS A 41 18.08 -15.54 -37.83
CA LYS A 41 18.36 -16.95 -38.13
C LYS A 41 17.36 -17.93 -37.50
N SER A 42 16.10 -17.84 -37.89
CA SER A 42 15.17 -18.97 -37.75
C SER A 42 14.01 -18.99 -38.77
N ILE A 43 14.04 -18.14 -39.81
CA ILE A 43 13.10 -18.26 -40.94
C ILE A 43 13.60 -19.35 -41.90
N ALA A 44 13.39 -20.61 -41.52
CA ALA A 44 13.38 -21.74 -42.45
C ALA A 44 12.93 -23.05 -41.77
N ALA A 45 11.76 -23.08 -41.12
CA ALA A 45 11.03 -24.33 -40.88
C ALA A 45 9.68 -24.07 -40.18
N PHE A 46 8.65 -23.63 -40.91
CA PHE A 46 7.28 -24.05 -40.60
C PHE A 46 6.34 -23.78 -41.79
N GLY A 47 6.12 -24.81 -42.59
CA GLY A 47 5.04 -24.81 -43.56
C GLY A 47 3.69 -25.04 -42.89
N THR A 48 2.68 -24.44 -43.49
CA THR A 48 1.30 -24.94 -43.57
C THR A 48 0.33 -24.55 -42.45
N SER A 49 -0.55 -23.62 -42.84
CA SER A 49 -1.98 -23.52 -42.48
C SER A 49 -2.36 -23.07 -41.08
N SER A 50 -2.86 -21.83 -40.98
CA SER A 50 -4.19 -21.51 -40.43
C SER A 50 -4.52 -20.04 -40.69
N SER A 51 -5.70 -19.79 -41.26
CA SER A 51 -6.27 -18.46 -41.50
C SER A 51 -6.50 -17.72 -40.18
N VAL A 52 -5.68 -16.71 -39.91
CA VAL A 52 -5.86 -15.81 -38.76
C VAL A 52 -6.88 -14.75 -39.14
N SER A 53 -8.09 -14.86 -38.58
CA SER A 53 -9.08 -13.79 -38.57
C SER A 53 -8.57 -12.67 -37.66
N PHE A 54 -8.13 -11.56 -38.25
CA PHE A 54 -7.74 -10.36 -37.52
C PHE A 54 -9.00 -9.65 -37.01
N SER A 55 -9.46 -10.02 -35.82
CA SER A 55 -10.45 -9.22 -35.09
C SER A 55 -9.74 -7.98 -34.54
N GLN A 56 -10.22 -6.80 -34.92
CA GLN A 56 -9.72 -5.53 -34.41
C GLN A 56 -9.78 -5.53 -32.89
N THR A 57 -8.62 -5.58 -32.24
CA THR A 57 -8.47 -5.50 -30.79
C THR A 57 -8.60 -4.04 -30.39
N ASP A 58 -9.74 -3.69 -29.78
CA ASP A 58 -9.87 -2.49 -28.97
C ASP A 58 -8.72 -2.51 -27.94
N PRO A 59 -7.85 -1.48 -27.84
CA PRO A 59 -6.66 -1.52 -26.97
C PRO A 59 -7.00 -1.41 -25.47
N LYS A 60 -8.30 -1.43 -25.13
CA LYS A 60 -8.81 -1.32 -23.77
C LYS A 60 -9.26 -2.69 -23.31
N ALA A 61 -8.54 -3.23 -22.33
CA ALA A 61 -8.99 -4.41 -21.61
C ALA A 61 -10.34 -4.15 -20.95
N SER A 62 -11.26 -5.11 -21.05
CA SER A 62 -12.57 -5.03 -20.40
C SER A 62 -12.44 -5.21 -18.89
N LEU A 63 -13.40 -4.72 -18.08
CA LEU A 63 -13.32 -4.87 -16.62
C LEU A 63 -13.37 -6.34 -16.16
N ASP A 64 -13.89 -7.22 -17.00
CA ASP A 64 -13.95 -8.68 -16.78
C ASP A 64 -12.60 -9.37 -17.06
N GLU A 65 -11.68 -8.69 -17.74
CA GLU A 65 -10.33 -9.17 -18.09
C GLU A 65 -9.33 -8.97 -16.96
N PHE A 66 -9.70 -8.19 -15.93
CA PHE A 66 -8.93 -8.04 -14.70
C PHE A 66 -9.45 -9.02 -13.66
N PRO A 67 -8.76 -10.13 -13.39
CA PRO A 67 -9.15 -11.08 -12.34
C PRO A 67 -9.13 -10.47 -10.93
N ASN A 68 -8.64 -9.23 -10.76
CA ASN A 68 -8.37 -8.62 -9.48
C ASN A 68 -8.78 -7.12 -9.47
N LEU A 69 -10.05 -6.82 -9.20
CA LEU A 69 -10.46 -5.53 -8.59
C LEU A 69 -9.89 -5.37 -7.15
N HIS A 70 -9.37 -6.49 -6.63
CA HIS A 70 -8.74 -6.72 -5.34
C HIS A 70 -7.73 -5.64 -4.88
N PRO A 71 -6.76 -5.14 -5.69
CA PRO A 71 -5.75 -4.20 -5.21
C PRO A 71 -6.36 -2.85 -4.82
N LEU A 72 -7.41 -2.41 -5.53
CA LEU A 72 -8.08 -1.15 -5.25
C LEU A 72 -8.77 -1.21 -3.88
N VAL A 73 -9.48 -2.30 -3.58
CA VAL A 73 -10.24 -2.46 -2.32
C VAL A 73 -9.31 -2.60 -1.12
N VAL A 74 -8.15 -3.26 -1.27
CA VAL A 74 -7.22 -3.51 -0.16
C VAL A 74 -6.19 -2.40 0.06
N HIS A 75 -5.86 -1.58 -0.97
CA HIS A 75 -4.96 -0.43 -0.82
C HIS A 75 -5.68 0.88 -0.50
N PHE A 76 -6.97 1.00 -0.81
CA PHE A 76 -7.75 2.18 -0.47
C PHE A 76 -7.78 2.51 1.04
N PRO A 77 -7.86 1.53 1.97
CA PRO A 77 -7.76 1.78 3.40
C PRO A 77 -6.42 2.43 3.81
N ILE A 78 -5.31 2.03 3.19
CA ILE A 78 -3.96 2.51 3.50
C ILE A 78 -3.92 4.04 3.33
N VAL A 79 -4.38 4.52 2.17
CA VAL A 79 -4.36 5.95 1.84
C VAL A 79 -5.30 6.73 2.75
N LEU A 80 -6.52 6.22 2.98
CA LEU A 80 -7.50 6.89 3.84
C LEU A 80 -7.02 7.00 5.29
N LEU A 81 -6.47 5.94 5.86
CA LEU A 81 -6.00 5.95 7.25
C LEU A 81 -4.79 6.87 7.42
N LEU A 82 -3.83 6.85 6.49
CA LEU A 82 -2.71 7.79 6.52
C LEU A 82 -3.16 9.24 6.32
N LEU A 83 -4.12 9.49 5.43
CA LEU A 83 -4.72 10.80 5.26
C LEU A 83 -5.43 11.27 6.54
N ALA A 84 -6.15 10.39 7.23
CA ALA A 84 -6.79 10.69 8.50
C ALA A 84 -5.77 11.11 9.59
N VAL A 85 -4.59 10.47 9.64
CA VAL A 85 -3.50 10.88 10.55
C VAL A 85 -3.04 12.31 10.25
N VAL A 86 -2.80 12.63 8.99
CA VAL A 86 -2.35 13.96 8.57
C VAL A 86 -3.42 15.02 8.86
N LEU A 87 -4.69 14.74 8.53
CA LEU A 87 -5.80 15.65 8.80
C LEU A 87 -5.98 15.87 10.31
N GLN A 88 -5.87 14.81 11.12
CA GLN A 88 -5.95 14.92 12.58
C GLN A 88 -4.77 15.74 13.14
N LEU A 89 -3.56 15.59 12.60
CA LEU A 89 -2.42 16.42 12.97
C LEU A 89 -2.69 17.91 12.69
N ILE A 90 -3.22 18.23 11.50
CA ILE A 90 -3.61 19.60 11.13
C ILE A 90 -4.72 20.12 12.06
N GLN A 91 -5.65 19.25 12.47
CA GLN A 91 -6.74 19.60 13.37
C GLN A 91 -6.24 20.00 14.76
N LEU A 92 -5.12 19.44 15.26
CA LEU A 92 -4.52 19.86 16.54
C LEU A 92 -4.18 21.36 16.58
N PHE A 93 -3.91 21.96 15.42
CA PHE A 93 -3.58 23.38 15.31
C PHE A 93 -4.79 24.23 14.90
N THR A 94 -5.65 23.70 14.03
CA THR A 94 -6.77 24.44 13.44
C THR A 94 -7.99 24.47 14.36
N MET A 95 -8.29 23.37 15.05
CA MET A 95 -9.48 23.19 15.90
C MET A 95 -10.76 23.69 15.26
N ASN A 96 -11.03 23.23 14.03
CA ASN A 96 -12.22 23.60 13.28
C ASN A 96 -13.25 22.45 13.28
N ARG A 97 -14.52 22.77 13.54
CA ARG A 97 -15.62 21.79 13.56
C ARG A 97 -15.90 21.14 12.22
N THR A 98 -15.68 21.83 11.12
CA THR A 98 -15.84 21.23 9.80
C THR A 98 -14.80 20.15 9.55
N MET A 99 -13.56 20.35 10.01
CA MET A 99 -12.48 19.36 9.85
C MET A 99 -12.74 18.08 10.64
N ASP A 100 -13.40 18.15 11.80
CA ASP A 100 -13.73 16.94 12.57
C ASP A 100 -14.65 16.00 11.80
N TRP A 101 -15.62 16.54 11.05
CA TRP A 101 -16.49 15.74 10.18
C TRP A 101 -15.70 15.10 9.04
N VAL A 102 -14.80 15.86 8.41
CA VAL A 102 -13.94 15.34 7.34
C VAL A 102 -13.06 14.21 7.87
N ILE A 103 -12.44 14.39 9.04
CA ILE A 103 -11.60 13.36 9.68
C ILE A 103 -12.43 12.13 10.03
N LEU A 104 -13.61 12.32 10.63
CA LEU A 104 -14.52 11.23 10.98
C LEU A 104 -14.93 10.41 9.75
N LEU A 105 -15.31 11.08 8.67
CA LEU A 105 -15.67 10.41 7.41
C LEU A 105 -14.46 9.70 6.80
N THR A 106 -13.27 10.31 6.85
CA THR A 106 -12.04 9.72 6.29
C THR A 106 -11.62 8.47 7.07
N VAL A 107 -11.53 8.54 8.41
CA VAL A 107 -11.19 7.38 9.24
C VAL A 107 -12.29 6.32 9.20
N GLY A 108 -13.57 6.74 9.18
CA GLY A 108 -14.71 5.83 9.08
C GLY A 108 -14.72 5.07 7.77
N ALA A 109 -14.52 5.75 6.64
CA ALA A 109 -14.37 5.11 5.34
C ALA A 109 -13.15 4.19 5.28
N GLY A 110 -12.02 4.62 5.86
CA GLY A 110 -10.80 3.81 5.95
C GLY A 110 -11.02 2.52 6.74
N PHE A 111 -11.70 2.60 7.89
CA PHE A 111 -12.07 1.45 8.70
C PHE A 111 -13.03 0.50 7.96
N ILE A 112 -14.10 1.03 7.35
CA ILE A 112 -15.06 0.21 6.61
C ILE A 112 -14.36 -0.51 5.46
N ALA A 113 -13.52 0.19 4.70
CA ALA A 113 -12.76 -0.40 3.61
C ALA A 113 -11.79 -1.49 4.13
N ALA A 114 -11.11 -1.25 5.26
CA ALA A 114 -10.24 -2.25 5.90
C ALA A 114 -11.02 -3.49 6.36
N TYR A 115 -12.21 -3.28 6.95
CA TYR A 115 -13.08 -4.36 7.40
C TYR A 115 -13.60 -5.20 6.22
N VAL A 116 -13.99 -4.54 5.12
CA VAL A 116 -14.42 -5.23 3.90
C VAL A 116 -13.26 -6.02 3.30
N ALA A 117 -12.07 -5.41 3.20
CA ALA A 117 -10.86 -6.09 2.75
C ALA A 117 -10.55 -7.34 3.60
N ALA A 118 -10.65 -7.24 4.93
CA ALA A 118 -10.35 -8.37 5.82
C ALA A 118 -11.34 -9.54 5.70
N ASN A 119 -12.62 -9.31 5.38
CA ASN A 119 -13.66 -10.34 5.41
C ASN A 119 -14.03 -10.90 4.03
N PHE A 120 -13.98 -10.09 2.98
CA PHE A 120 -14.48 -10.49 1.65
C PHE A 120 -13.36 -10.89 0.68
N VAL A 121 -12.11 -10.67 1.06
CA VAL A 121 -10.97 -10.81 0.18
C VAL A 121 -9.98 -11.80 0.81
N HIS A 122 -10.29 -13.10 0.69
CA HIS A 122 -9.43 -14.16 1.22
C HIS A 122 -8.39 -14.59 0.17
N PRO A 123 -7.07 -14.46 0.44
CA PRO A 123 -6.06 -15.09 -0.38
C PRO A 123 -6.10 -16.61 -0.18
N HIS A 124 -6.07 -17.37 -1.28
CA HIS A 124 -5.86 -18.81 -1.22
C HIS A 124 -4.38 -19.03 -0.85
N THR A 125 -4.12 -19.45 0.39
CA THR A 125 -2.77 -19.57 0.98
C THR A 125 -2.25 -21.02 0.98
N GLU A 126 -2.81 -21.88 0.11
CA GLU A 126 -2.41 -23.27 0.01
C GLU A 126 -1.05 -23.39 -0.72
N GLY A 127 -0.06 -24.03 -0.07
CA GLY A 127 1.26 -24.29 -0.66
C GLY A 127 2.37 -23.26 -0.35
N LEU A 128 2.16 -22.34 0.60
CA LEU A 128 3.19 -21.37 1.00
C LEU A 128 4.37 -22.02 1.75
N THR A 129 5.58 -21.49 1.53
CA THR A 129 6.76 -21.83 2.32
C THR A 129 6.54 -21.46 3.80
N GLN A 130 7.25 -22.12 4.72
CA GLN A 130 7.11 -21.85 6.15
C GLN A 130 7.54 -20.41 6.52
N THR A 131 8.45 -19.82 5.74
CA THR A 131 8.88 -18.43 5.86
C THR A 131 7.77 -17.48 5.38
N ALA A 132 7.23 -17.68 4.17
CA ALA A 132 6.13 -16.88 3.64
C ALA A 132 4.92 -16.84 4.57
N LYS A 133 4.58 -17.98 5.20
CA LYS A 133 3.49 -18.06 6.18
C LYS A 133 3.73 -17.19 7.42
N LYS A 134 4.96 -17.15 7.94
CA LYS A 134 5.31 -16.29 9.10
C LYS A 134 5.25 -14.81 8.75
N VAL A 135 5.72 -14.44 7.55
CA VAL A 135 5.64 -13.05 7.09
C VAL A 135 4.18 -12.63 6.88
N LEU A 136 3.34 -13.53 6.33
CA LEU A 136 1.91 -13.29 6.16
C LEU A 136 1.18 -13.12 7.50
N GLU A 137 1.47 -13.97 8.48
CA GLU A 137 0.91 -13.83 9.83
C GLU A 137 1.24 -12.47 10.45
N GLN A 138 2.47 -11.99 10.22
CA GLN A 138 2.87 -10.68 10.71
C GLN A 138 2.18 -9.54 9.93
N HIS A 139 2.04 -9.66 8.62
CA HIS A 139 1.24 -8.74 7.81
C HIS A 139 -0.21 -8.62 8.35
N ASP A 140 -0.87 -9.76 8.55
CA ASP A 140 -2.25 -9.84 9.04
C ASP A 140 -2.39 -9.25 10.44
N LYS A 141 -1.41 -9.50 11.32
CA LYS A 141 -1.39 -8.91 12.67
C LYS A 141 -1.37 -7.39 12.63
N TYR A 142 -0.49 -6.79 11.82
CA TYR A 142 -0.43 -5.33 11.70
C TYR A 142 -1.65 -4.76 10.98
N ALA A 143 -2.20 -5.46 9.98
CA ALA A 143 -3.45 -5.08 9.32
C ALA A 143 -4.63 -5.08 10.32
N MET A 144 -4.70 -6.10 11.18
CA MET A 144 -5.69 -6.20 12.25
C MET A 144 -5.54 -5.07 13.28
N TRP A 145 -4.31 -4.75 13.69
CA TRP A 145 -4.05 -3.62 14.57
C TRP A 145 -4.44 -2.28 13.93
N ALA A 146 -4.16 -2.07 12.65
CA ALA A 146 -4.59 -0.89 11.91
C ALA A 146 -6.12 -0.78 11.89
N MET A 147 -6.82 -1.87 11.59
CA MET A 147 -8.28 -1.92 11.57
C MET A 147 -8.90 -1.57 12.93
N TRP A 148 -8.51 -2.26 14.02
CA TRP A 148 -9.09 -2.01 15.34
C TRP A 148 -8.74 -0.64 15.90
N SER A 149 -7.52 -0.16 15.69
CA SER A 149 -7.13 1.19 16.11
C SER A 149 -7.85 2.28 15.32
N SER A 150 -8.10 2.08 14.02
CA SER A 150 -8.91 3.01 13.23
C SER A 150 -10.38 3.04 13.68
N ALA A 151 -10.94 1.88 14.06
CA ALA A 151 -12.28 1.80 14.65
C ALA A 151 -12.35 2.58 15.98
N ALA A 152 -11.38 2.35 16.86
CA ALA A 152 -11.27 3.07 18.13
C ALA A 152 -11.12 4.59 17.90
N ALA A 153 -10.28 4.99 16.96
CA ALA A 153 -10.12 6.39 16.57
C ALA A 153 -11.43 7.01 16.04
N ALA A 154 -12.20 6.29 15.21
CA ALA A 154 -13.49 6.75 14.72
C ALA A 154 -14.49 6.99 15.85
N ILE A 155 -14.57 6.05 16.81
CA ILE A 155 -15.44 6.17 18.01
C ILE A 155 -14.99 7.35 18.88
N LEU A 156 -13.68 7.48 19.14
CA LEU A 156 -13.14 8.62 19.89
C LEU A 156 -13.47 9.93 19.17
N LYS A 157 -13.28 10.00 17.84
CA LYS A 157 -13.57 11.20 17.07
C LYS A 157 -15.06 11.58 17.13
N LEU A 158 -15.95 10.59 17.07
CA LEU A 158 -17.38 10.77 17.27
C LEU A 158 -17.69 11.32 18.67
N GLY A 159 -17.04 10.78 19.70
CA GLY A 159 -17.11 11.29 21.07
C GLY A 159 -16.63 12.75 21.20
N SER A 160 -15.57 13.13 20.47
CA SER A 160 -15.07 14.51 20.47
C SER A 160 -16.10 15.50 19.93
N LEU A 161 -16.80 15.12 18.85
CA LEU A 161 -17.81 15.93 18.19
C LEU A 161 -19.05 16.19 19.06
N PHE A 162 -19.53 15.17 19.77
CA PHE A 162 -20.80 15.24 20.51
C PHE A 162 -20.64 15.53 22.00
N LEU A 163 -19.64 14.95 22.68
CA LEU A 163 -19.53 14.99 24.14
C LEU A 163 -18.51 16.03 24.63
N LEU A 164 -17.38 16.18 23.93
CA LEU A 164 -16.23 16.91 24.45
C LEU A 164 -15.95 18.25 23.76
N LYS A 165 -16.77 18.65 22.78
CA LYS A 165 -16.73 19.97 22.11
C LYS A 165 -15.29 20.44 21.78
N GLN A 166 -14.46 19.55 21.22
CA GLN A 166 -13.09 19.84 20.76
C GLN A 166 -12.08 20.24 21.85
N LYS A 167 -12.16 19.64 23.04
CA LYS A 167 -11.09 19.83 24.04
C LYS A 167 -9.75 19.34 23.49
N ARG A 168 -8.73 20.22 23.51
CA ARG A 168 -7.41 19.94 22.91
C ARG A 168 -6.77 18.64 23.39
N TRP A 169 -6.84 18.35 24.69
CA TRP A 169 -6.25 17.13 25.26
C TRP A 169 -6.89 15.86 24.68
N PHE A 170 -8.17 15.91 24.36
CA PHE A 170 -8.89 14.78 23.78
C PHE A 170 -8.56 14.61 22.30
N GLU A 171 -8.40 15.70 21.56
CA GLU A 171 -7.92 15.65 20.17
C GLU A 171 -6.50 15.10 20.07
N VAL A 172 -5.63 15.37 21.06
CA VAL A 172 -4.31 14.75 21.18
C VAL A 172 -4.44 13.24 21.41
N LEU A 173 -5.36 12.80 22.27
CA LEU A 173 -5.63 11.38 22.47
C LEU A 173 -6.09 10.70 21.16
N VAL A 174 -7.03 11.32 20.43
CA VAL A 174 -7.46 10.80 19.12
C VAL A 174 -6.30 10.72 18.14
N PHE A 175 -5.44 11.74 18.12
CA PHE A 175 -4.23 11.74 17.28
C PHE A 175 -3.28 10.59 17.63
N LEU A 176 -3.04 10.30 18.90
CA LEU A 176 -2.16 9.19 19.31
C LEU A 176 -2.70 7.84 18.83
N VAL A 177 -4.01 7.62 18.93
CA VAL A 177 -4.64 6.38 18.44
C VAL A 177 -4.58 6.29 16.91
N LEU A 178 -4.81 7.40 16.20
CA LEU A 178 -4.65 7.46 14.74
C LEU A 178 -3.20 7.24 14.32
N ALA A 179 -2.23 7.84 15.01
CA ALA A 179 -0.81 7.66 14.72
C ALA A 179 -0.39 6.20 14.90
N PHE A 180 -0.90 5.51 15.92
CA PHE A 180 -0.71 4.05 16.07
C PHE A 180 -1.33 3.24 14.92
N SER A 181 -2.50 3.66 14.44
CA SER A 181 -3.11 3.08 13.23
C SER A 181 -2.20 3.25 12.00
N GLY A 182 -1.72 4.47 11.75
CA GLY A 182 -0.79 4.76 10.64
C GLY A 182 0.53 3.98 10.74
N TYR A 183 1.08 3.85 11.95
CA TYR A 183 2.26 3.00 12.20
C TYR A 183 2.00 1.54 11.83
N SER A 184 0.85 1.01 12.21
CA SER A 184 0.45 -0.37 11.92
C SER A 184 0.24 -0.57 10.41
N VAL A 185 -0.37 0.40 9.71
CA VAL A 185 -0.51 0.41 8.25
C VAL A 185 0.87 0.36 7.56
N GLY A 186 1.84 1.14 8.03
CA GLY A 186 3.20 1.15 7.47
C GLY A 186 3.89 -0.22 7.58
N TRP A 187 3.79 -0.87 8.73
CA TRP A 187 4.35 -2.21 8.94
C TRP A 187 3.62 -3.29 8.15
N ALA A 188 2.28 -3.23 8.07
CA ALA A 188 1.52 -4.13 7.20
C ALA A 188 1.98 -3.99 5.74
N GLY A 189 2.16 -2.76 5.25
CA GLY A 189 2.71 -2.50 3.93
C GLY A 189 4.12 -3.06 3.72
N HIS A 190 5.00 -2.93 4.73
CA HIS A 190 6.35 -3.50 4.69
C HIS A 190 6.33 -5.02 4.49
N TYR A 191 5.62 -5.75 5.34
CA TYR A 191 5.50 -7.21 5.21
C TYR A 191 4.74 -7.63 3.94
N GLY A 192 3.78 -6.83 3.48
CA GLY A 192 3.09 -7.06 2.21
C GLY A 192 4.04 -6.96 1.01
N SER A 193 4.94 -5.97 1.01
CA SER A 193 5.96 -5.84 -0.03
C SER A 193 6.96 -7.02 -0.01
N GLN A 194 7.34 -7.48 1.18
CA GLN A 194 8.19 -8.67 1.34
C GLN A 194 7.50 -9.93 0.79
N LEU A 195 6.19 -10.09 1.04
CA LEU A 195 5.43 -11.22 0.48
C LEU A 195 5.51 -11.26 -1.04
N VAL A 196 5.33 -10.11 -1.69
CA VAL A 196 5.28 -10.03 -3.16
C VAL A 196 6.66 -10.18 -3.78
N TYR A 197 7.67 -9.47 -3.25
CA TYR A 197 8.97 -9.35 -3.92
C TYR A 197 10.00 -10.41 -3.48
N ILE A 198 9.89 -10.95 -2.26
CA ILE A 198 10.86 -11.92 -1.73
C ILE A 198 10.24 -13.32 -1.73
N GLU A 199 9.02 -13.47 -1.22
CA GLU A 199 8.37 -14.78 -1.08
C GLU A 199 7.55 -15.18 -2.33
N GLY A 200 7.42 -14.28 -3.32
CA GLY A 200 6.71 -14.54 -4.57
C GLY A 200 5.19 -14.71 -4.41
N VAL A 201 4.60 -14.23 -3.31
CA VAL A 201 3.18 -14.37 -2.98
C VAL A 201 2.42 -13.13 -3.43
N GLY A 202 1.70 -13.22 -4.55
CA GLY A 202 0.88 -12.12 -5.07
C GLY A 202 0.22 -12.42 -6.43
N PRO A 203 -0.52 -11.48 -7.03
CA PRO A 203 -1.22 -11.68 -8.31
C PRO A 203 -0.29 -11.94 -9.50
N GLN A 204 0.95 -11.45 -9.40
CA GLN A 204 2.05 -11.68 -10.35
C GLN A 204 2.97 -12.82 -9.88
N GLY A 205 2.62 -13.47 -8.75
CA GLY A 205 3.38 -14.50 -8.05
C GLY A 205 3.39 -15.82 -8.83
N LYS A 206 4.07 -15.80 -9.96
CA LYS A 206 4.65 -17.00 -10.56
C LYS A 206 5.65 -17.50 -9.53
N TYR A 207 5.42 -18.67 -8.93
CA TYR A 207 6.43 -19.39 -8.16
C TYR A 207 7.79 -19.19 -8.84
N LEU A 208 8.68 -18.39 -8.25
CA LEU A 208 10.06 -18.34 -8.69
C LEU A 208 10.60 -19.71 -8.30
N GLY A 209 10.62 -20.59 -9.29
CA GLY A 209 11.01 -21.97 -9.15
C GLY A 209 12.35 -22.07 -8.44
N ASN A 210 12.45 -23.13 -7.66
CA ASN A 210 13.74 -23.69 -7.32
C ASN A 210 14.55 -23.95 -8.61
N GLU A 211 15.87 -24.06 -8.42
CA GLU A 211 16.85 -24.78 -9.25
C GLU A 211 17.69 -23.92 -10.21
N SER A 212 18.95 -23.66 -9.82
CA SER A 212 20.14 -24.40 -10.28
C SER A 212 21.40 -23.73 -9.67
N GLU A 213 22.14 -24.41 -8.78
CA GLU A 213 23.31 -25.28 -9.10
C GLU A 213 24.50 -24.47 -9.64
N GLU A 214 25.77 -24.65 -9.32
CA GLU A 214 26.57 -25.65 -8.60
C GLU A 214 28.01 -25.07 -8.59
N GLY A 215 28.88 -25.54 -7.70
CA GLY A 215 30.31 -25.65 -7.99
C GLY A 215 31.24 -24.73 -7.21
N HIS A 216 31.74 -25.22 -6.08
CA HIS A 216 33.19 -25.28 -5.85
C HIS A 216 33.50 -26.35 -4.80
N ASP A 217 33.25 -27.61 -5.17
CA ASP A 217 34.10 -28.70 -4.71
C ASP A 217 35.30 -28.78 -5.66
N SER A 218 36.49 -28.54 -5.15
CA SER A 218 37.73 -28.97 -5.79
C SER A 218 38.59 -29.67 -4.73
N HIS A 219 38.57 -31.00 -4.80
CA HIS A 219 39.51 -31.90 -4.16
C HIS A 219 40.93 -31.77 -4.76
N SER A 220 41.90 -32.18 -3.94
CA SER A 220 43.30 -32.59 -4.23
C SER A 220 44.38 -31.51 -4.40
N HIS A 221 45.28 -31.42 -3.41
CA HIS A 221 46.52 -32.22 -3.35
C HIS A 221 46.99 -32.39 -1.91
#